data_AF-A0A3M7DJA8-F1
#
_entry.id   AF-A0A3M7DJA8-F1
#
_cell.length_a   1.000
_cell.length_b   1.000
_cell.length_c   1.000
_cell.angle_alpha   90.00
_cell.angle_beta   90.00
_cell.angle_gamma   90.00
#
_symmetry.space_group_name_H-M   'P 1'
#
loop_
_entity.id
_entity.type
_entity.pdbx_description
1 polymer ?
#
loop_
_entity_poly.entity_id
_entity_poly.type
_entity_poly.pdbx_seq_one_letter_code
_entity_poly.pdbx_strand_id
1 'polypeptide(L)'
;MATLIRRAAGSPALPLKSRLTPLAFQLRARSCPSHRTIVSSSASPSTEPDPSSLHEPQSPRRKHLSPKQKQFLDSALRVNHAGELAATLIYTAQSPPINKAYPHLRPLMKHMYDQEAGHFKYFNEVLARHRIRPTAMYPLWHAAATFLGWSTGVMGREAAMACTEAVETEIGEHYNGQVRELLKWFEEMEARGEDVGEELRQLVARIRSIRDEELEHLDHAVENDAKEANPYELLTGVIRWGCKGAIKISERV
;
A
#
# COMPACT_ATOMS: atom_id res chain seq x y z
N MET A 1 24.43 72.92 17.71
CA MET A 1 24.88 72.53 16.35
C MET A 1 23.80 71.60 15.80
N ALA A 2 22.79 72.08 15.05
CA ALA A 2 22.85 72.40 13.61
C ALA A 2 23.49 71.22 12.83
N THR A 3 22.81 70.43 11.99
CA THR A 3 22.11 70.84 10.77
C THR A 3 21.47 69.61 10.06
N LEU A 4 20.21 69.76 9.63
CA LEU A 4 19.47 69.28 8.45
C LEU A 4 19.54 67.80 7.95
N ILE A 5 18.42 67.07 7.79
CA ILE A 5 17.31 67.11 6.78
C ILE A 5 17.66 66.54 5.38
N ARG A 6 17.03 65.40 4.99
CA ARG A 6 16.17 65.20 3.78
C ARG A 6 15.69 63.73 3.65
N ARG A 7 14.37 63.48 3.71
CA ARG A 7 13.42 63.11 2.62
C ARG A 7 13.81 61.84 1.84
N ALA A 8 13.10 60.71 1.93
CA ALA A 8 11.72 60.39 1.52
C ALA A 8 11.48 60.37 0.00
N ALA A 9 11.09 59.18 -0.50
CA ALA A 9 10.04 58.90 -1.50
C ALA A 9 10.49 57.83 -2.52
N GLY A 10 9.63 56.82 -2.75
CA GLY A 10 9.71 55.95 -3.91
C GLY A 10 9.26 54.51 -3.68
N SER A 11 7.96 54.28 -3.47
CA SER A 11 7.36 52.98 -3.78
C SER A 11 7.20 52.86 -5.29
N PRO A 12 7.60 51.76 -5.94
CA PRO A 12 7.08 51.39 -7.24
C PRO A 12 5.97 50.34 -7.10
N ALA A 13 4.91 50.59 -7.85
CA ALA A 13 3.71 49.80 -7.97
C ALA A 13 3.93 48.43 -8.62
N LEU A 14 3.04 47.49 -8.29
CA LEU A 14 2.83 46.19 -8.91
C LEU A 14 2.53 46.29 -10.42
N PRO A 15 2.88 45.26 -11.20
CA PRO A 15 2.08 44.87 -12.35
C PRO A 15 1.36 43.54 -12.15
N LEU A 16 0.18 43.51 -12.76
CA LEU A 16 -0.83 42.47 -12.83
C LEU A 16 -0.38 41.16 -13.50
N LYS A 17 -0.96 40.07 -12.99
CA LYS A 17 -1.56 38.92 -13.72
C LYS A 17 -0.74 38.26 -14.84
N SER A 18 -0.32 37.02 -14.59
CA SER A 18 -0.23 35.99 -15.62
C SER A 18 -0.95 34.73 -15.15
N ARG A 19 -2.10 34.45 -15.78
CA ARG A 19 -2.84 33.20 -15.66
C ARG A 19 -2.01 32.09 -16.30
N LEU A 20 -1.66 31.05 -15.55
CA LEU A 20 -1.15 29.80 -16.11
C LEU A 20 -2.36 28.88 -16.35
N THR A 21 -2.69 28.72 -17.62
CA THR A 21 -3.66 27.74 -18.13
C THR A 21 -3.10 26.31 -18.01
N PRO A 22 -3.96 25.30 -17.78
CA PRO A 22 -3.55 23.91 -17.73
C PRO A 22 -3.20 23.40 -19.14
N LEU A 23 -2.07 22.72 -19.27
CA LEU A 23 -1.64 22.03 -20.48
C LEU A 23 -2.55 20.80 -20.70
N ALA A 24 -3.60 20.98 -21.48
CA ALA A 24 -4.35 19.90 -22.10
C ALA A 24 -3.50 19.35 -23.25
N PHE A 25 -2.75 18.26 -23.01
CA PHE A 25 -2.10 17.53 -24.09
C PHE A 25 -3.06 16.48 -24.64
N GLN A 26 -3.54 16.77 -25.85
CA GLN A 26 -4.50 15.99 -26.61
C GLN A 26 -3.91 14.64 -27.03
N LEU A 27 -4.73 13.60 -26.88
CA LEU A 27 -4.59 12.28 -27.48
C LEU A 27 -4.33 12.40 -28.98
N ARG A 28 -3.18 11.93 -29.44
CA ARG A 28 -2.94 11.70 -30.87
C ARG A 28 -2.95 10.19 -31.12
N ALA A 29 -4.11 9.70 -31.56
CA ALA A 29 -4.25 8.38 -32.14
C ALA A 29 -3.34 8.28 -33.37
N ARG A 30 -2.36 7.37 -33.34
CA ARG A 30 -1.58 7.00 -34.53
C ARG A 30 -2.22 5.77 -35.14
N SER A 31 -2.89 5.97 -36.28
CA SER A 31 -3.28 4.92 -37.21
C SER A 31 -2.02 4.37 -37.90
N CYS A 32 -1.66 3.12 -37.67
CA CYS A 32 -0.69 2.40 -38.49
C CYS A 32 -1.42 1.60 -39.58
N PRO A 33 -0.99 1.66 -40.85
CA PRO A 33 -1.57 0.86 -41.92
C PRO A 33 -1.12 -0.60 -41.81
N SER A 34 -2.08 -1.51 -41.98
CA SER A 34 -1.88 -2.95 -42.07
C SER A 34 -1.23 -3.30 -43.41
N HIS A 35 0.05 -3.68 -43.40
CA HIS A 35 0.66 -4.42 -44.50
C HIS A 35 0.50 -5.92 -44.24
N ARG A 36 -0.38 -6.55 -45.03
CA ARG A 36 -0.66 -7.98 -45.01
C ARG A 36 0.34 -8.68 -45.94
N THR A 37 1.42 -9.22 -45.38
CA THR A 37 2.34 -10.08 -46.13
C THR A 37 1.76 -11.49 -46.17
N ILE A 38 1.35 -11.94 -47.37
CA ILE A 38 0.94 -13.32 -47.61
C ILE A 38 2.22 -14.16 -47.73
N VAL A 39 2.52 -14.96 -46.71
CA VAL A 39 3.57 -15.98 -46.77
C VAL A 39 2.91 -17.28 -47.22
N SER A 40 3.17 -17.68 -48.46
CA SER A 40 2.81 -18.98 -49.00
C SER A 40 3.75 -20.04 -48.40
N SER A 41 3.25 -20.83 -47.45
CA SER A 41 3.98 -21.98 -46.91
C SER A 41 3.58 -23.23 -47.68
N SER A 42 4.51 -23.74 -48.48
CA SER A 42 4.44 -25.04 -49.12
C SER A 42 4.48 -26.15 -48.07
N ALA A 43 3.42 -26.95 -47.99
CA ALA A 43 3.36 -28.13 -47.13
C ALA A 43 4.30 -29.23 -47.64
N SER A 44 5.16 -29.74 -46.76
CA SER A 44 5.90 -31.00 -46.93
C SER A 44 5.18 -32.13 -46.17
N PRO A 45 5.33 -33.40 -46.58
CA PRO A 45 4.42 -34.47 -46.22
C PRO A 45 4.60 -34.95 -44.77
N SER A 46 3.47 -35.38 -44.23
CA SER A 46 3.23 -35.96 -42.91
C SER A 46 4.31 -36.93 -42.44
N THR A 47 5.03 -36.53 -41.39
CA THR A 47 5.75 -37.44 -40.49
C THR A 47 4.76 -37.92 -39.43
N GLU A 48 4.53 -39.22 -39.33
CA GLU A 48 3.75 -39.79 -38.23
C GLU A 48 4.42 -39.49 -36.89
N PRO A 49 3.66 -39.22 -35.81
CA PRO A 49 4.25 -38.93 -34.51
C PRO A 49 4.90 -40.19 -33.93
N ASP A 50 6.14 -40.04 -33.48
CA ASP A 50 6.95 -41.06 -32.82
C ASP A 50 6.25 -41.55 -31.52
N PRO A 51 6.02 -42.87 -31.35
CA PRO A 51 5.35 -43.44 -30.17
C PRO A 51 6.11 -43.23 -28.85
N SER A 52 7.37 -42.77 -28.90
CA SER A 52 8.14 -42.40 -27.70
C SER A 52 7.73 -41.05 -27.08
N SER A 53 6.91 -40.24 -27.76
CA SER A 53 6.36 -38.99 -27.23
C SER A 53 5.23 -39.17 -26.19
N LEU A 54 4.80 -40.42 -25.93
CA LEU A 54 3.73 -40.74 -24.97
C LEU A 54 4.18 -40.71 -23.49
N HIS A 55 5.46 -40.44 -23.21
CA HIS A 55 6.04 -40.47 -21.86
C HIS A 55 6.76 -39.17 -21.46
N GLU A 56 6.44 -38.03 -22.07
CA GLU A 56 6.86 -36.75 -21.50
C GLU A 56 6.11 -36.50 -20.18
N PRO A 57 6.81 -36.21 -19.06
CA PRO A 57 6.18 -35.72 -17.85
C PRO A 57 5.42 -34.45 -18.22
N GLN A 58 4.09 -34.46 -18.07
CA GLN A 58 3.28 -33.26 -18.33
C GLN A 58 3.79 -32.16 -17.42
N SER A 59 4.37 -31.11 -18.01
CA SER A 59 4.72 -29.90 -17.28
C SER A 59 3.47 -29.43 -16.53
N PRO A 60 3.58 -29.07 -15.24
CA PRO A 60 2.42 -28.72 -14.43
C PRO A 60 1.63 -27.62 -15.15
N ARG A 61 0.34 -27.88 -15.40
CA ARG A 61 -0.53 -26.95 -16.13
C ARG A 61 -0.72 -25.71 -15.26
N ARG A 62 0.04 -24.65 -15.54
CA ARG A 62 -0.18 -23.33 -14.94
C ARG A 62 -1.59 -22.88 -15.29
N LYS A 63 -2.46 -22.79 -14.29
CA LYS A 63 -3.84 -22.37 -14.45
C LYS A 63 -3.98 -20.97 -13.88
N HIS A 64 -4.63 -20.08 -14.62
CA HIS A 64 -4.92 -18.74 -14.12
C HIS A 64 -5.88 -18.81 -12.92
N LEU A 65 -5.74 -17.85 -11.99
CA LEU A 65 -6.64 -17.71 -10.84
C LEU A 65 -8.11 -17.68 -11.30
N SER A 66 -8.97 -18.38 -10.56
CA SER A 66 -10.41 -18.32 -10.81
C SER A 66 -10.95 -16.89 -10.60
N PRO A 67 -12.11 -16.53 -11.18
CA PRO A 67 -12.69 -15.20 -11.00
C PRO A 67 -12.88 -14.80 -9.52
N LYS A 68 -13.25 -15.77 -8.66
CA LYS A 68 -13.40 -15.54 -7.21
C LYS A 68 -12.07 -15.28 -6.53
N GLN A 69 -11.04 -16.06 -6.87
CA GLN A 69 -9.68 -15.85 -6.35
C GLN A 69 -9.12 -14.50 -6.78
N LYS A 70 -9.31 -14.13 -8.05
CA LYS A 70 -8.92 -12.81 -8.53
C LYS A 70 -9.64 -11.69 -7.79
N GLN A 71 -10.96 -11.79 -7.61
CA GLN A 71 -11.73 -10.80 -6.87
C GLN A 71 -11.27 -10.67 -5.41
N PHE A 72 -11.00 -11.80 -4.75
CA PHE A 72 -10.44 -11.81 -3.39
C PHE A 72 -9.09 -11.10 -3.35
N LEU A 73 -8.17 -11.46 -4.26
CA LEU A 73 -6.82 -10.90 -4.29
C LEU A 73 -6.83 -9.40 -4.59
N ASP A 74 -7.64 -8.97 -5.56
CA ASP A 74 -7.81 -7.54 -5.89
C ASP A 74 -8.36 -6.75 -4.69
N SER A 75 -9.29 -7.34 -3.93
CA SER A 75 -9.84 -6.75 -2.70
C SER A 75 -8.80 -6.66 -1.59
N ALA A 76 -8.12 -7.76 -1.29
CA ALA A 76 -7.14 -7.83 -0.22
C ALA A 76 -5.93 -6.90 -0.49
N LEU A 77 -5.40 -6.88 -1.72
CA LEU A 77 -4.30 -5.99 -2.08
C LEU A 77 -4.69 -4.51 -2.02
N ARG A 78 -5.96 -4.17 -2.32
CA ARG A 78 -6.48 -2.81 -2.15
C ARG A 78 -6.53 -2.41 -0.68
N VAL A 79 -6.94 -3.31 0.19
CA VAL A 79 -6.95 -3.08 1.65
C VAL A 79 -5.52 -2.91 2.16
N ASN A 80 -4.58 -3.79 1.79
CA ASN A 80 -3.17 -3.67 2.17
C ASN A 80 -2.63 -2.29 1.78
N HIS A 81 -2.81 -1.88 0.52
CA HIS A 81 -2.39 -0.56 0.05
C HIS A 81 -2.98 0.60 0.85
N ALA A 82 -4.26 0.52 1.22
CA ALA A 82 -4.92 1.53 2.04
C ALA A 82 -4.42 1.52 3.50
N GLY A 83 -4.12 0.34 4.04
CA GLY A 83 -3.50 0.15 5.35
C GLY A 83 -2.12 0.81 5.42
N GLU A 84 -1.22 0.43 4.51
CA GLU A 84 0.15 0.99 4.46
C GLU A 84 0.16 2.52 4.25
N LEU A 85 -0.79 3.03 3.46
CA LEU A 85 -0.99 4.48 3.32
C LEU A 85 -1.32 5.11 4.68
N ALA A 86 -2.29 4.53 5.39
CA ALA A 86 -2.75 5.05 6.67
C ALA A 86 -1.63 4.98 7.72
N ALA A 87 -0.94 3.86 7.85
CA ALA A 87 0.18 3.67 8.77
C ALA A 87 1.31 4.67 8.48
N THR A 88 1.74 4.80 7.22
CA THR A 88 2.73 5.80 6.78
C THR A 88 2.33 7.22 7.23
N LEU A 89 1.06 7.59 7.03
CA LEU A 89 0.55 8.92 7.39
C LEU A 89 0.43 9.12 8.90
N ILE A 90 0.05 8.08 9.65
CA ILE A 90 -0.02 8.10 11.11
C ILE A 90 1.38 8.36 11.67
N TYR A 91 2.39 7.58 11.28
CA TYR A 91 3.76 7.79 11.75
C TYR A 91 4.32 9.14 11.33
N THR A 92 4.02 9.60 10.10
CA THR A 92 4.40 10.94 9.63
C THR A 92 3.83 12.03 10.54
N ALA A 93 2.57 11.88 10.96
CA ALA A 93 1.86 12.88 11.74
C ALA A 93 2.18 12.81 13.25
N GLN A 94 2.47 11.62 13.77
CA GLN A 94 2.90 11.41 15.16
C GLN A 94 4.34 11.87 15.39
N SER A 95 5.22 11.70 14.40
CA SER A 95 6.66 11.94 14.57
C SER A 95 7.00 13.35 15.08
N PRO A 96 6.46 14.47 14.56
CA PRO A 96 6.84 15.80 15.03
C PRO A 96 6.58 16.07 16.53
N PRO A 97 5.35 15.87 17.08
CA PRO A 97 5.12 16.08 18.51
C PRO A 97 5.90 15.08 19.39
N ILE A 98 5.97 13.81 19.00
CA ILE A 98 6.71 12.79 19.76
C ILE A 98 8.21 13.07 19.78
N ASN A 99 8.83 13.36 18.63
CA ASN A 99 10.27 13.63 18.53
C ASN A 99 10.69 14.94 19.21
N LYS A 100 9.74 15.85 19.44
CA LYS A 100 9.95 17.08 20.19
C LYS A 100 9.93 16.81 21.70
N ALA A 101 8.95 16.05 22.18
CA ALA A 101 8.78 15.73 23.60
C ALA A 101 9.75 14.64 24.09
N TYR A 102 10.05 13.65 23.24
CA TYR A 102 10.85 12.46 23.54
C TYR A 102 11.94 12.26 22.47
N PRO A 103 13.03 13.07 22.47
CA PRO A 103 14.05 13.00 21.42
C PRO A 103 14.73 11.63 21.26
N HIS A 104 14.77 10.81 22.32
CA HIS A 104 15.33 9.46 22.29
C HIS A 104 14.51 8.48 21.43
N LEU A 105 13.23 8.77 21.15
CA LEU A 105 12.37 7.96 20.29
C LEU A 105 12.54 8.24 18.79
N ARG A 106 13.32 9.26 18.40
CA ARG A 106 13.54 9.60 16.99
C ARG A 106 14.01 8.42 16.14
N PRO A 107 14.98 7.58 16.57
CA PRO A 107 15.39 6.44 15.78
C PRO A 107 14.26 5.43 15.59
N LEU A 108 13.49 5.16 16.64
CA LEU A 108 12.35 4.24 16.61
C LEU A 108 11.24 4.74 15.68
N MET A 109 10.80 5.99 15.84
CA MET A 109 9.78 6.60 14.97
C MET A 109 10.21 6.61 13.50
N LYS A 110 11.50 6.87 13.24
CA LYS A 110 12.06 6.82 11.89
C LYS A 110 12.07 5.38 11.35
N HIS A 111 12.44 4.41 12.17
CA HIS A 111 12.49 3.00 11.79
C HIS A 111 11.12 2.48 11.35
N MET A 112 10.09 2.68 12.19
CA MET A 112 8.72 2.28 11.87
C MET A 112 8.23 2.97 10.59
N TYR A 113 8.43 4.29 10.47
CA TYR A 113 8.08 5.03 9.25
C TYR A 113 8.79 4.50 7.99
N ASP A 114 10.08 4.18 8.07
CA ASP A 114 10.83 3.71 6.91
C ASP A 114 10.33 2.34 6.43
N GLN A 115 9.91 1.45 7.35
CA GLN A 115 9.28 0.18 7.01
C GLN A 115 7.93 0.41 6.31
N GLU A 116 7.05 1.22 6.90
CA GLU A 116 5.74 1.55 6.31
C GLU A 116 5.85 2.20 4.94
N ALA A 117 6.79 3.12 4.77
CA ALA A 117 7.04 3.73 3.46
C ALA A 117 7.52 2.68 2.43
N GLY A 118 8.30 1.68 2.88
CA GLY A 118 8.72 0.54 2.08
C GLY A 118 7.56 -0.38 1.70
N HIS A 119 6.68 -0.71 2.65
CA HIS A 119 5.46 -1.49 2.42
C HIS A 119 4.52 -0.78 1.44
N PHE A 120 4.24 0.49 1.67
CA PHE A 120 3.39 1.31 0.82
C PHE A 120 3.96 1.39 -0.60
N LYS A 121 5.28 1.58 -0.74
CA LYS A 121 5.93 1.55 -2.06
C LYS A 121 5.74 0.20 -2.76
N TYR A 122 5.95 -0.91 -2.05
CA TYR A 122 5.74 -2.25 -2.60
C TYR A 122 4.31 -2.42 -3.11
N PHE A 123 3.28 -2.07 -2.33
CA PHE A 123 1.90 -2.23 -2.77
C PHE A 123 1.52 -1.26 -3.89
N ASN A 124 2.09 -0.05 -3.96
CA ASN A 124 1.91 0.81 -5.13
C ASN A 124 2.39 0.12 -6.42
N GLU A 125 3.55 -0.54 -6.38
CA GLU A 125 4.10 -1.29 -7.51
C GLU A 125 3.22 -2.50 -7.88
N VAL A 126 2.75 -3.25 -6.88
CA VAL A 126 1.86 -4.40 -7.07
C VAL A 126 0.53 -3.96 -7.70
N LEU A 127 -0.13 -2.93 -7.15
CA LEU A 127 -1.40 -2.41 -7.68
C LEU A 127 -1.23 -1.94 -9.13
N ALA A 128 -0.15 -1.19 -9.42
CA ALA A 128 0.14 -0.72 -10.77
C ALA A 128 0.38 -1.88 -11.75
N ARG A 129 1.20 -2.87 -11.35
CA ARG A 129 1.52 -4.05 -12.18
C ARG A 129 0.28 -4.86 -12.54
N HIS A 130 -0.60 -5.09 -11.57
CA HIS A 130 -1.80 -5.91 -11.75
C HIS A 130 -3.04 -5.13 -12.17
N ARG A 131 -2.92 -3.80 -12.36
CA ARG A 131 -4.02 -2.87 -12.69
C ARG A 131 -5.16 -2.94 -11.67
N ILE A 132 -4.80 -3.13 -10.40
CA ILE A 132 -5.75 -3.10 -9.29
C ILE A 132 -5.96 -1.63 -8.93
N ARG A 133 -7.22 -1.21 -8.86
CA ARG A 133 -7.57 0.16 -8.49
C ARG A 133 -7.40 0.33 -6.98
N PRO A 134 -6.69 1.38 -6.51
CA PRO A 134 -6.75 1.81 -5.11
C PRO A 134 -8.18 2.12 -4.69
N THR A 135 -8.43 2.14 -3.39
CA THR A 135 -9.76 2.45 -2.87
C THR A 135 -10.23 3.85 -3.24
N ALA A 136 -11.50 3.99 -3.63
CA ALA A 136 -12.12 5.29 -3.88
C ALA A 136 -12.11 6.19 -2.63
N MET A 137 -11.97 5.61 -1.43
CA MET A 137 -11.90 6.32 -0.16
C MET A 137 -10.52 6.89 0.16
N TYR A 138 -9.53 6.74 -0.74
CA TYR A 138 -8.16 7.20 -0.56
C TYR A 138 -8.05 8.63 0.01
N PRO A 139 -8.77 9.65 -0.50
CA PRO A 139 -8.69 11.00 0.07
C PRO A 139 -9.21 11.10 1.51
N LEU A 140 -10.25 10.32 1.84
CA LEU A 140 -10.79 10.29 3.20
C LEU A 140 -9.81 9.60 4.15
N TRP A 141 -9.27 8.44 3.77
CA TRP A 141 -8.29 7.71 4.58
C TRP A 141 -7.03 8.52 4.79
N HIS A 142 -6.58 9.26 3.78
CA HIS A 142 -5.47 10.18 3.95
C HIS A 142 -5.77 11.23 5.04
N ALA A 143 -6.92 11.90 4.97
CA ALA A 143 -7.26 12.92 5.96
C ALA A 143 -7.45 12.32 7.37
N ALA A 144 -8.14 11.18 7.47
CA ALA A 144 -8.42 10.51 8.73
C ALA A 144 -7.14 10.00 9.41
N ALA A 145 -6.23 9.36 8.66
CA ALA A 145 -4.98 8.85 9.18
C ALA A 145 -4.04 9.98 9.66
N THR A 146 -3.90 11.04 8.87
CA THR A 146 -3.11 12.23 9.28
C THR A 146 -3.68 12.87 10.53
N PHE A 147 -5.01 13.05 10.61
CA PHE A 147 -5.66 13.62 11.78
C PHE A 147 -5.48 12.74 13.02
N LEU A 148 -5.71 11.43 12.89
CA LEU A 148 -5.53 10.46 13.96
C LEU A 148 -4.10 10.51 14.50
N GLY A 149 -3.09 10.38 13.62
CA GLY A 149 -1.69 10.39 14.04
C GLY A 149 -1.25 11.71 14.68
N TRP A 150 -1.67 12.85 14.13
CA TRP A 150 -1.36 14.14 14.74
C TRP A 150 -2.01 14.28 16.13
N SER A 151 -3.29 13.90 16.25
CA SER A 151 -4.03 14.02 17.50
C SER A 151 -3.43 13.15 18.60
N THR A 152 -3.10 11.89 18.32
CA THR A 152 -2.51 10.98 19.31
C THR A 152 -1.07 11.37 19.64
N GLY A 153 -0.30 11.82 18.66
CA GLY A 153 1.04 12.38 18.91
C GLY A 153 1.04 13.60 19.84
N VAL A 154 0.06 14.50 19.70
CA VAL A 154 -0.09 15.67 20.60
C VAL A 154 -0.55 15.26 22.00
N MET A 155 -1.35 14.21 22.12
CA MET A 155 -1.82 13.68 23.41
C MET A 155 -0.69 13.03 24.23
N GLY A 156 0.41 12.63 23.60
CA GLY A 156 1.59 12.10 24.27
C GLY A 156 2.06 10.77 23.69
N ARG A 157 3.16 10.27 24.25
CA ARG A 157 3.78 9.01 23.81
C ARG A 157 2.84 7.83 23.99
N GLU A 158 2.22 7.71 25.15
CA GLU A 158 1.36 6.59 25.52
C GLU A 158 0.16 6.50 24.57
N ALA A 159 -0.48 7.65 24.26
CA ALA A 159 -1.59 7.71 23.31
C ALA A 159 -1.16 7.41 21.86
N ALA A 160 0.01 7.90 21.44
CA ALA A 160 0.57 7.58 20.13
C ALA A 160 0.87 6.09 19.99
N MET A 161 1.50 5.48 20.99
CA MET A 161 1.81 4.05 20.98
C MET A 161 0.54 3.19 21.10
N ALA A 162 -0.46 3.60 21.89
CA ALA A 162 -1.77 2.93 21.91
C ALA A 162 -2.48 2.98 20.56
N CYS A 163 -2.33 4.10 19.83
CA CYS A 163 -2.83 4.22 18.46
C CYS A 163 -2.10 3.26 17.51
N THR A 164 -0.78 3.19 17.57
CA THR A 164 0.02 2.22 16.81
C THR A 164 -0.43 0.80 17.12
N GLU A 165 -0.47 0.42 18.40
CA GLU A 165 -0.87 -0.92 18.81
C GLU A 165 -2.25 -1.31 18.25
N ALA A 166 -3.23 -0.40 18.35
CA ALA A 166 -4.57 -0.63 17.86
C ALA A 166 -4.65 -0.78 16.33
N VAL A 167 -3.85 -0.02 15.59
CA VAL A 167 -3.79 -0.09 14.12
C VAL A 167 -3.11 -1.37 13.68
N GLU A 168 -1.92 -1.68 14.21
CA GLU A 168 -1.15 -2.86 13.81
C GLU A 168 -1.81 -4.17 14.22
N THR A 169 -2.58 -4.17 15.32
CA THR A 169 -3.42 -5.33 15.66
C THR A 169 -4.40 -5.65 14.53
N GLU A 170 -5.10 -4.65 14.01
CA GLU A 170 -6.15 -4.85 13.00
C GLU A 170 -5.57 -5.12 11.61
N ILE A 171 -4.45 -4.47 11.26
CA ILE A 171 -3.70 -4.74 10.03
C ILE A 171 -3.07 -6.13 10.07
N GLY A 172 -2.46 -6.52 11.18
CA GLY A 172 -1.90 -7.86 11.40
C GLY A 172 -2.96 -8.97 11.35
N GLU A 173 -4.15 -8.74 11.93
CA GLU A 173 -5.30 -9.65 11.79
C GLU A 173 -5.72 -9.81 10.31
N HIS A 174 -5.77 -8.70 9.55
CA HIS A 174 -6.08 -8.73 8.12
C HIS A 174 -5.06 -9.57 7.33
N TYR A 175 -3.76 -9.31 7.55
CA TYR A 175 -2.68 -10.07 6.91
C TYR A 175 -2.73 -11.56 7.25
N ASN A 176 -2.97 -11.91 8.52
CA ASN A 176 -3.13 -13.31 8.92
C ASN A 176 -4.31 -13.99 8.23
N GLY A 177 -5.43 -13.30 8.05
CA GLY A 177 -6.56 -13.78 7.27
C GLY A 177 -6.20 -14.01 5.81
N GLN A 178 -5.51 -13.04 5.19
CA GLN A 178 -5.06 -13.11 3.80
C GLN A 178 -4.09 -14.28 3.56
N VAL A 179 -3.07 -14.42 4.41
CA VAL A 179 -2.08 -15.51 4.30
C VAL A 179 -2.75 -16.88 4.45
N ARG A 180 -3.68 -17.03 5.40
CA ARG A 180 -4.40 -18.28 5.61
C ARG A 180 -5.17 -18.72 4.35
N GLU A 181 -5.90 -17.79 3.74
CA GLU A 181 -6.66 -18.08 2.52
C GLU A 181 -5.74 -18.42 1.34
N LEU A 182 -4.62 -17.71 1.20
CA LEU A 182 -3.64 -17.96 0.13
C LEU A 182 -2.94 -19.32 0.30
N LEU A 183 -2.59 -19.71 1.53
CA LEU A 183 -2.01 -21.04 1.81
C LEU A 183 -3.01 -22.17 1.53
N LYS A 184 -4.29 -21.96 1.88
CA LYS A 184 -5.35 -22.90 1.50
C LYS A 184 -5.43 -23.07 -0.02
N TRP A 185 -5.29 -22.00 -0.80
CA TRP A 185 -5.25 -22.13 -2.26
C TRP A 185 -4.04 -22.94 -2.72
N PHE A 186 -2.87 -22.80 -2.07
CA PHE A 186 -1.67 -23.56 -2.43
C PHE A 186 -1.89 -25.05 -2.21
N GLU A 187 -2.44 -25.44 -1.05
CA GLU A 187 -2.78 -26.83 -0.74
C GLU A 187 -3.79 -27.41 -1.74
N GLU A 188 -4.84 -26.64 -2.06
CA GLU A 188 -5.85 -27.05 -3.03
C GLU A 188 -5.30 -27.19 -4.45
N MET A 189 -4.37 -26.33 -4.86
CA MET A 189 -3.70 -26.41 -6.16
C MET A 189 -2.76 -27.62 -6.22
N GLU A 190 -1.96 -27.83 -5.17
CA GLU A 190 -1.05 -28.97 -5.05
C GLU A 190 -1.81 -30.30 -5.08
N ALA A 191 -2.94 -30.40 -4.35
CA ALA A 191 -3.81 -31.57 -4.37
C ALA A 191 -4.40 -31.87 -5.76
N ARG A 192 -4.50 -30.86 -6.64
CA ARG A 192 -4.92 -31.02 -8.04
C ARG A 192 -3.74 -31.21 -9.01
N GLY A 193 -2.50 -31.23 -8.52
CA GLY A 193 -1.30 -31.27 -9.36
C GLY A 193 -1.05 -29.98 -10.16
N GLU A 194 -1.61 -28.85 -9.71
CA GLU A 194 -1.45 -27.53 -10.33
C GLU A 194 -0.27 -26.78 -9.70
N ASP A 195 0.57 -26.13 -10.52
CA ASP A 195 1.61 -25.22 -10.02
C ASP A 195 1.01 -23.86 -9.65
N VAL A 196 1.30 -23.41 -8.44
CA VAL A 196 0.92 -22.09 -7.88
C VAL A 196 1.52 -20.94 -8.72
N GLY A 197 2.68 -21.16 -9.31
CA GLY A 197 3.43 -20.14 -10.03
C GLY A 197 4.27 -19.25 -9.10
N GLU A 198 5.43 -18.85 -9.62
CA GLU A 198 6.46 -18.14 -8.86
C GLU A 198 6.00 -16.77 -8.35
N GLU A 199 5.26 -16.01 -9.16
CA GLU A 199 4.79 -14.67 -8.79
C GLU A 199 3.88 -14.68 -7.54
N LEU A 200 2.95 -15.64 -7.47
CA LEU A 200 2.05 -15.76 -6.34
C LEU A 200 2.79 -16.25 -5.08
N ARG A 201 3.78 -17.14 -5.23
CA ARG A 201 4.67 -17.55 -4.12
C ARG A 201 5.44 -16.36 -3.56
N GLN A 202 6.02 -15.53 -4.44
CA GLN A 202 6.74 -14.31 -4.05
C GLN A 202 5.83 -13.29 -3.36
N LEU A 203 4.60 -13.11 -3.86
CA LEU A 203 3.62 -12.23 -3.24
C LEU A 203 3.26 -12.71 -1.83
N VAL A 204 2.95 -14.00 -1.64
CA VAL A 204 2.66 -14.57 -0.32
C VAL A 204 3.86 -14.45 0.62
N ALA A 205 5.07 -14.72 0.13
CA ALA A 205 6.28 -14.56 0.92
C ALA A 205 6.47 -13.11 1.38
N ARG A 206 6.24 -12.12 0.50
CA ARG A 206 6.35 -10.72 0.87
C ARG A 206 5.26 -10.28 1.83
N ILE A 207 4.01 -10.72 1.64
CA ILE A 207 2.91 -10.46 2.59
C ILE A 207 3.23 -11.00 3.98
N ARG A 208 3.83 -12.21 4.07
CA ARG A 208 4.27 -12.77 5.36
C ARG A 208 5.37 -11.95 6.02
N SER A 209 6.36 -11.51 5.25
CA SER A 209 7.42 -10.61 5.74
C SER A 209 6.82 -9.33 6.31
N ILE A 210 5.96 -8.66 5.56
CA ILE A 210 5.30 -7.41 5.99
C ILE A 210 4.52 -7.64 7.28
N ARG A 211 3.69 -8.69 7.34
CA ARG A 211 2.98 -9.07 8.57
C ARG A 211 3.91 -9.25 9.78
N ASP A 212 5.06 -9.89 9.59
CA ASP A 212 6.01 -10.12 10.67
C ASP A 212 6.66 -8.80 11.12
N GLU A 213 6.89 -7.87 10.18
CA GLU A 213 7.33 -6.49 10.44
C GLU A 213 6.24 -5.70 11.21
N GLU A 214 4.94 -5.85 10.90
CA GLU A 214 3.83 -5.22 11.65
C GLU A 214 3.74 -5.71 13.11
N LEU A 215 4.02 -6.99 13.34
CA LEU A 215 4.07 -7.54 14.70
C LEU A 215 5.23 -6.94 15.50
N GLU A 216 6.34 -6.64 14.84
CA GLU A 216 7.45 -5.92 15.48
C GLU A 216 7.02 -4.51 15.91
N HIS A 217 6.24 -3.80 15.08
CA HIS A 217 5.72 -2.47 15.42
C HIS A 217 4.75 -2.52 16.61
N LEU A 218 3.90 -3.54 16.66
CA LEU A 218 3.03 -3.82 17.81
C LEU A 218 3.86 -3.99 19.09
N ASP A 219 4.92 -4.80 19.04
CA ASP A 219 5.79 -5.04 20.18
C ASP A 219 6.48 -3.74 20.63
N HIS A 220 7.04 -2.96 19.68
CA HIS A 220 7.62 -1.64 19.97
C HIS A 220 6.62 -0.72 20.65
N ALA A 221 5.35 -0.71 20.22
CA ALA A 221 4.32 0.11 20.84
C ALA A 221 4.05 -0.29 22.30
N VAL A 222 3.95 -1.60 22.57
CA VAL A 222 3.76 -2.12 23.94
C VAL A 222 4.97 -1.79 24.81
N GLU A 223 6.18 -1.96 24.31
CA GLU A 223 7.43 -1.63 25.01
C GLU A 223 7.57 -0.12 25.31
N ASN A 224 6.89 0.73 24.55
CA ASN A 224 6.90 2.19 24.70
C ASN A 224 5.62 2.73 25.37
N ASP A 225 5.07 1.96 26.31
CA ASP A 225 4.00 2.36 27.23
C ASP A 225 2.62 2.57 26.58
N ALA A 226 2.31 1.86 25.48
CA ALA A 226 0.96 1.88 24.88
C ALA A 226 -0.16 1.60 25.91
N LYS A 227 0.06 0.62 26.80
CA LYS A 227 -0.92 0.20 27.82
C LYS A 227 -1.19 1.25 28.90
N GLU A 228 -0.31 2.24 29.02
CA GLU A 228 -0.42 3.32 30.01
C GLU A 228 -1.28 4.50 29.50
N ALA A 229 -1.79 4.44 28.27
CA ALA A 229 -2.70 5.46 27.77
C ALA A 229 -3.96 5.54 28.65
N ASN A 230 -4.47 6.75 28.89
CA ASN A 230 -5.65 6.93 29.74
C ASN A 230 -6.72 7.78 29.05
N PRO A 231 -7.91 7.24 28.72
CA PRO A 231 -8.33 5.84 28.89
C PRO A 231 -7.90 4.92 27.72
N TYR A 232 -7.07 3.91 28.00
CA TYR A 232 -6.53 2.96 27.01
C TYR A 232 -7.64 2.24 26.24
N GLU A 233 -8.51 1.51 26.94
CA GLU A 233 -9.55 0.66 26.32
C GLU A 233 -10.51 1.45 25.43
N LEU A 234 -10.82 2.68 25.82
CA LEU A 234 -11.69 3.54 25.02
C LEU A 234 -10.97 4.02 23.76
N LEU A 235 -9.71 4.47 23.89
CA LEU A 235 -8.92 4.95 22.77
C LEU A 235 -8.69 3.84 21.75
N THR A 236 -8.16 2.70 22.18
CA THR A 236 -7.89 1.56 21.30
C THR A 236 -9.17 0.96 20.76
N GLY A 237 -10.23 0.86 21.56
CA GLY A 237 -11.54 0.37 21.11
C GLY A 237 -12.13 1.19 19.95
N VAL A 238 -12.07 2.53 20.04
CA VAL A 238 -12.55 3.42 18.97
C VAL A 238 -11.68 3.29 17.71
N ILE A 239 -10.36 3.26 17.86
CA ILE A 239 -9.42 3.15 16.74
C ILE A 239 -9.63 1.80 16.02
N ARG A 240 -9.67 0.70 16.77
CA ARG A 240 -9.89 -0.65 16.21
C ARG A 240 -11.22 -0.73 15.47
N TRP A 241 -12.30 -0.17 16.03
CA TRP A 241 -13.58 -0.11 15.35
C TRP A 241 -13.49 0.67 14.02
N GLY A 242 -12.78 1.81 14.03
CA GLY A 242 -12.49 2.60 12.84
C GLY A 242 -11.74 1.79 11.77
N CYS A 243 -10.67 1.09 12.16
CA CYS A 243 -9.87 0.23 11.28
C CYS A 243 -10.73 -0.87 10.64
N LYS A 244 -11.54 -1.60 11.43
CA LYS A 244 -12.47 -2.62 10.90
C LYS A 244 -13.44 -2.04 9.87
N GLY A 245 -13.95 -0.84 10.14
CA GLY A 245 -14.79 -0.09 9.19
C GLY A 245 -14.06 0.24 7.89
N ALA A 246 -12.85 0.80 8.00
CA ALA A 246 -12.03 1.18 6.86
C ALA A 246 -11.63 -0.02 5.98
N ILE A 247 -11.26 -1.15 6.59
CA ILE A 247 -11.00 -2.43 5.90
C ILE A 247 -12.23 -2.84 5.10
N LYS A 248 -13.39 -2.98 5.77
CA LYS A 248 -14.64 -3.44 5.15
C LYS A 248 -15.09 -2.56 3.98
N ILE A 249 -14.87 -1.25 4.08
CA ILE A 249 -15.18 -0.31 3.00
C ILE A 249 -14.18 -0.48 1.85
N SER A 250 -12.89 -0.52 2.14
CA SER A 250 -11.81 -0.60 1.13
C SER A 250 -11.81 -1.93 0.37
N GLU A 251 -12.32 -3.01 0.96
CA GLU A 251 -12.59 -4.27 0.24
C GLU A 251 -13.55 -4.06 -0.95
N ARG A 252 -14.51 -3.14 -0.82
CA ARG A 252 -15.61 -2.96 -1.76
C ARG A 252 -15.36 -1.87 -2.80
N VAL A 253 -14.73 -0.77 -2.41
CA VAL A 253 -14.62 0.45 -3.24
C VAL A 253 -13.22 0.97 -3.35
#